data_AF-A0A7J9MFC6-F1
#
_entry.id   AF-A0A7J9MFC6-F1
#
_cell.length_a   1.000
_cell.length_b   1.000
_cell.length_c   1.000
_cell.angle_alpha   90.00
_cell.angle_beta   90.00
_cell.angle_gamma   90.00
#
_symmetry.space_group_name_H-M   'P 1'
#
loop_
_entity.id
_entity.type
_entity.pdbx_description
1 polymer ?
#
loop_
_entity_poly.entity_id
_entity_poly.type
_entity_poly.pdbx_seq_one_letter_code
_entity_poly.pdbx_strand_id
1 'polypeptide(L)'
;MGLLLFNHAPTCSISTQFFPTKSTHVTANSFPSFSHFHVSFPSSGQKVGLRRRARGRTYGIKCSAKVDYGSAVVNEKSVSVILLAGGKGKRMGVSIYSYSFNCASMPKQYLPLLGQPIALYSLYTFSRMIEVKEIVVVCDPSYKDIFEEAKDKINVDLKFTLPGKERQDSVYSGLQAVDLNSELVCIHDSARPLVRSGDVEKVLKDGWLIGAAVLGVPVKATIKEANSDSYVVKTLNRKTLWEMQTPQVIKPELLRKGFELVHRYF
;
A
#
# COMPACT_ATOMS: atom_id res chain seq x y z
N MET A 1 6.26 8.71 -4.57
CA MET A 1 5.84 8.06 -3.32
C MET A 1 5.92 9.10 -2.22
N GLY A 2 4.93 9.15 -1.33
CA GLY A 2 5.06 9.78 -0.02
C GLY A 2 4.86 8.73 1.08
N LEU A 3 4.96 9.16 2.34
CA LEU A 3 4.82 8.29 3.51
C LEU A 3 3.55 8.65 4.26
N LEU A 4 2.85 7.64 4.74
CA LEU A 4 1.73 7.76 5.67
C LEU A 4 2.17 7.12 6.98
N LEU A 5 2.07 7.89 8.06
CA LEU A 5 2.37 7.42 9.41
C LEU A 5 1.06 7.05 10.10
N PHE A 6 1.07 5.97 10.85
CA PHE A 6 -0.03 5.67 11.76
C PHE A 6 0.29 6.33 13.10
N ASN A 7 -0.47 7.38 13.47
CA ASN A 7 -0.38 7.92 14.82
C ASN A 7 -0.78 6.84 15.82
N HIS A 8 -0.04 6.70 16.92
CA HIS A 8 -0.53 5.99 18.09
C HIS A 8 -1.87 6.61 18.51
N ALA A 9 -2.95 5.85 18.39
CA ALA A 9 -4.21 6.24 19.01
C ALA A 9 -3.97 6.24 20.54
N PRO A 10 -4.21 7.36 21.26
CA PRO A 10 -4.33 7.28 22.70
C PRO A 10 -5.48 6.32 23.02
N THR A 11 -5.27 5.45 24.00
CA THR A 11 -6.24 4.49 24.54
C THR A 11 -7.64 5.11 24.58
N CYS A 12 -8.52 4.68 23.68
CA CYS A 12 -9.89 5.17 23.63
C CYS A 12 -10.65 4.50 24.78
N SER A 13 -10.85 5.23 25.88
CA SER A 13 -11.86 4.88 26.88
C SER A 13 -13.23 5.00 26.21
N ILE A 14 -13.89 3.85 26.05
CA ILE A 14 -15.24 3.76 25.48
C ILE A 14 -16.20 4.39 26.50
N SER A 15 -16.65 5.62 26.27
CA SER A 15 -17.88 6.13 26.87
C SER A 15 -19.03 5.85 25.89
N THR A 16 -19.82 4.84 26.21
CA THR A 16 -21.09 4.55 25.55
C THR A 16 -22.08 5.69 25.81
N GLN A 17 -22.35 6.51 24.79
CA GLN A 17 -23.55 7.34 24.77
C GLN A 17 -24.40 6.97 23.56
N PHE A 18 -25.48 6.25 23.85
CA PHE A 18 -26.62 6.01 22.98
C PHE A 18 -27.27 7.35 22.62
N PHE A 19 -27.50 7.61 21.33
CA PHE A 19 -28.46 8.63 20.89
C PHE A 19 -29.45 7.99 19.89
N PRO A 20 -30.77 8.19 20.09
CA PRO A 20 -31.80 7.56 19.27
C PRO A 20 -31.97 8.29 17.93
N THR A 21 -32.32 7.51 16.91
CA THR A 21 -32.70 7.95 15.57
C THR A 21 -34.03 8.72 15.61
N LYS A 22 -34.08 9.88 14.96
CA LYS A 22 -35.34 10.46 14.47
C LYS A 22 -35.18 10.81 12.99
N SER A 23 -36.02 10.18 12.18
CA SER A 23 -36.22 10.51 10.78
C SER A 23 -37.07 11.79 10.69
N THR A 24 -36.73 12.65 9.73
CA THR A 24 -37.66 13.66 9.23
C THR A 24 -37.46 13.79 7.73
N HIS A 25 -38.53 13.45 7.01
CA HIS A 25 -38.74 13.71 5.60
C HIS A 25 -38.57 15.19 5.27
N VAL A 26 -37.92 15.51 4.14
CA VAL A 26 -38.05 16.82 3.48
C VAL A 26 -38.27 16.59 1.99
N THR A 27 -39.36 17.15 1.51
CA THR A 27 -39.88 17.12 0.15
C THR A 27 -39.11 18.05 -0.79
N ALA A 28 -39.07 17.65 -2.07
CA ALA A 28 -38.48 18.41 -3.17
C ALA A 28 -39.29 19.68 -3.49
N ASN A 29 -38.60 20.76 -3.88
CA ASN A 29 -39.14 21.73 -4.84
C ASN A 29 -38.07 22.62 -5.49
N SER A 30 -38.30 22.85 -6.79
CA SER A 30 -37.94 24.00 -7.64
C SER A 30 -36.47 24.27 -8.04
N PHE A 31 -36.22 24.01 -9.33
CA PHE A 31 -35.23 24.67 -10.20
C PHE A 31 -35.50 26.19 -10.33
N PRO A 32 -34.49 26.96 -10.75
CA PRO A 32 -34.71 27.72 -11.98
C PRO A 32 -33.57 27.62 -13.00
N SER A 33 -33.98 27.68 -14.27
CA SER A 33 -33.16 27.82 -15.47
C SER A 33 -32.53 29.21 -15.56
N PHE A 34 -31.34 29.30 -16.16
CA PHE A 34 -30.88 30.52 -16.79
C PHE A 34 -30.07 30.23 -18.06
N SER A 35 -30.10 31.23 -18.91
CA SER A 35 -30.21 31.21 -20.36
C SER A 35 -28.88 31.34 -21.10
N HIS A 36 -28.98 31.05 -22.41
CA HIS A 36 -28.06 31.33 -23.52
C HIS A 36 -26.92 32.33 -23.29
N PHE A 37 -25.70 31.91 -23.66
CA PHE A 37 -24.63 32.81 -24.10
C PHE A 37 -24.11 32.41 -25.48
N HIS A 38 -24.17 33.41 -26.36
CA HIS A 38 -23.73 33.44 -27.75
C HIS A 38 -22.20 33.39 -27.83
N VAL A 39 -21.63 32.53 -28.67
CA VAL A 39 -20.19 32.46 -28.93
C VAL A 39 -19.90 33.03 -30.31
N SER A 40 -19.24 34.19 -30.35
CA SER A 40 -18.70 34.79 -31.57
C SER A 40 -17.19 34.53 -31.62
N PHE A 41 -16.71 33.96 -32.72
CA PHE A 41 -15.28 33.80 -33.01
C PHE A 41 -14.72 35.05 -33.71
N PRO A 42 -13.52 35.52 -33.32
CA PRO A 42 -12.66 36.26 -34.22
C PRO A 42 -11.40 35.46 -34.61
N SER A 43 -11.00 35.71 -35.84
CA SER A 43 -9.88 35.18 -36.59
C SER A 43 -8.52 35.79 -36.24
N SER A 44 -7.47 35.10 -36.70
CA SER A 44 -6.11 35.58 -37.02
C SER A 44 -5.18 36.08 -35.91
N GLY A 45 -4.16 35.25 -35.65
CA GLY A 45 -2.74 35.60 -35.72
C GLY A 45 -2.21 36.83 -34.96
N GLN A 46 -1.50 36.58 -33.85
CA GLN A 46 -0.29 37.30 -33.48
C GLN A 46 0.55 36.50 -32.48
N LYS A 47 1.86 36.37 -32.76
CA LYS A 47 2.86 35.83 -31.83
C LYS A 47 3.16 36.87 -30.77
N VAL A 48 2.94 36.54 -29.49
CA VAL A 48 3.45 37.31 -28.35
C VAL A 48 4.22 36.37 -27.44
N GLY A 49 5.53 36.60 -27.33
CA GLY A 49 6.40 35.90 -26.40
C GLY A 49 6.08 36.29 -24.96
N LEU A 50 5.81 35.31 -24.10
CA LEU A 50 5.82 35.49 -22.65
C LEU A 50 6.84 34.55 -22.01
N ARG A 51 7.93 35.15 -21.50
CA ARG A 51 8.72 34.59 -20.41
C ARG A 51 7.79 34.31 -19.23
N ARG A 52 7.66 33.04 -18.82
CA ARG A 52 7.03 32.70 -17.53
C ARG A 52 8.05 31.98 -16.64
N ARG A 53 8.43 32.68 -15.56
CA ARG A 53 9.15 32.15 -14.39
C ARG A 53 8.50 30.85 -13.92
N ALA A 54 9.27 29.78 -13.87
CA ALA A 54 8.91 28.57 -13.16
C ALA A 54 8.83 28.88 -11.65
N ARG A 55 7.62 29.14 -11.14
CA ARG A 55 7.34 29.03 -9.71
C ARG A 55 6.84 27.61 -9.45
N GLY A 56 7.77 26.69 -9.28
CA GLY A 56 7.47 25.39 -8.68
C GLY A 56 7.07 25.61 -7.22
N ARG A 57 5.77 25.60 -6.93
CA ARG A 57 5.27 25.49 -5.55
C ARG A 57 5.47 24.04 -5.12
N THR A 58 6.49 23.79 -4.32
CA THR A 58 6.63 22.58 -3.53
C THR A 58 5.55 22.58 -2.46
N TYR A 59 4.48 21.79 -2.65
CA TYR A 59 3.53 21.52 -1.57
C TYR A 59 4.13 20.44 -0.67
N GLY A 60 5.00 20.85 0.25
CA GLY A 60 5.40 20.03 1.39
C GLY A 60 4.29 20.09 2.44
N ILE A 61 3.60 18.98 2.67
CA ILE A 61 2.73 18.84 3.85
C ILE A 61 3.66 18.54 5.03
N LYS A 62 3.63 19.40 6.05
CA LYS A 62 4.28 19.15 7.34
C LYS A 62 3.55 18.03 8.07
N CYS A 63 4.29 17.00 8.44
CA CYS A 63 3.88 15.95 9.38
C CYS A 63 3.55 16.59 10.75
N SER A 64 2.46 16.14 11.40
CA SER A 64 2.05 16.62 12.73
C SER A 64 2.86 16.01 13.88
N ALA A 65 3.73 15.04 13.61
CA ALA A 65 4.71 14.59 14.58
C ALA A 65 5.96 15.45 14.45
N LYS A 66 6.25 16.29 15.46
CA LYS A 66 7.59 16.88 15.64
C LYS A 66 8.53 15.75 16.09
N VAL A 67 8.89 14.87 15.16
CA VAL A 67 9.94 13.88 15.40
C VAL A 67 11.25 14.53 15.03
N ASP A 68 12.17 14.57 15.97
CA ASP A 68 13.54 14.94 15.69
C ASP A 68 14.13 13.86 14.78
N TYR A 69 14.31 14.18 13.50
CA TYR A 69 14.79 13.22 12.47
C TYR A 69 16.29 12.89 12.64
N GLY A 70 16.93 13.41 13.70
CA GLY A 70 18.34 13.25 14.02
C GLY A 70 18.75 11.78 14.03
N SER A 71 19.72 11.46 13.16
CA SER A 71 20.48 10.20 13.03
C SER A 71 19.77 8.85 13.21
N ALA A 72 18.43 8.79 13.21
CA ALA A 72 17.72 7.53 13.35
C ALA A 72 18.03 6.64 12.15
N VAL A 73 18.82 5.59 12.41
CA VAL A 73 19.26 4.57 11.48
C VAL A 73 18.62 3.26 11.97
N VAL A 74 18.00 2.54 11.05
CA VAL A 74 17.48 1.20 11.35
C VAL A 74 18.68 0.26 11.40
N ASN A 75 18.77 -0.55 12.46
CA ASN A 75 19.91 -1.43 12.67
C ASN A 75 20.05 -2.45 11.53
N GLU A 76 21.28 -2.82 11.21
CA GLU A 76 21.56 -3.90 10.28
C GLU A 76 20.92 -5.20 10.78
N LYS A 77 20.42 -6.03 9.85
CA LYS A 77 19.83 -7.33 10.16
C LYS A 77 18.79 -7.29 11.31
N SER A 78 17.97 -6.23 11.36
CA SER A 78 16.92 -6.03 12.37
C SER A 78 15.50 -6.16 11.82
N VAL A 79 15.33 -6.27 10.50
CA VAL A 79 14.02 -6.27 9.82
C VAL A 79 13.70 -7.66 9.28
N SER A 80 12.51 -8.17 9.60
CA SER A 80 11.93 -9.33 8.93
C SER A 80 10.95 -8.90 7.85
N VAL A 81 11.12 -9.39 6.62
CA VAL A 81 10.19 -9.10 5.52
C VAL A 81 9.17 -10.21 5.39
N ILE A 82 7.89 -9.88 5.36
CA ILE A 82 6.82 -10.80 4.96
C ILE A 82 6.48 -10.53 3.50
N LEU A 83 6.89 -11.44 2.62
CA LEU A 83 6.67 -11.33 1.18
C LEU A 83 5.43 -12.14 0.79
N LEU A 84 4.32 -11.45 0.53
CA LEU A 84 3.03 -12.07 0.22
C LEU A 84 2.98 -12.51 -1.25
N ALA A 85 2.98 -13.81 -1.48
CA ALA A 85 2.95 -14.45 -2.79
C ALA A 85 1.82 -15.51 -2.95
N GLY A 86 0.89 -15.61 -2.00
CA GLY A 86 -0.21 -16.59 -2.04
C GLY A 86 -1.44 -16.20 -2.88
N GLY A 87 -1.51 -14.97 -3.38
CA GLY A 87 -2.71 -14.46 -4.04
C GLY A 87 -2.99 -15.15 -5.37
N LYS A 88 -4.20 -15.70 -5.57
CA LYS A 88 -4.57 -16.43 -6.81
C LYS A 88 -4.78 -15.54 -8.05
N GLY A 89 -4.63 -14.23 -7.94
CA GLY A 89 -4.70 -13.34 -9.11
C GLY A 89 -6.05 -13.28 -9.84
N LYS A 90 -7.18 -13.64 -9.21
CA LYS A 90 -8.52 -13.80 -9.83
C LYS A 90 -9.01 -12.65 -10.73
N ARG A 91 -8.51 -11.42 -10.52
CA ARG A 91 -8.87 -10.23 -11.31
C ARG A 91 -8.09 -10.12 -12.62
N MET A 92 -6.96 -10.80 -12.74
CA MET A 92 -6.25 -10.87 -14.01
C MET A 92 -6.94 -11.94 -14.85
N GLY A 93 -7.60 -11.52 -15.92
CA GLY A 93 -8.08 -12.42 -16.95
C GLY A 93 -6.88 -13.01 -17.69
N VAL A 94 -6.25 -14.04 -17.11
CA VAL A 94 -5.15 -14.76 -17.76
C VAL A 94 -5.69 -15.73 -18.82
N SER A 95 -6.62 -15.26 -19.66
CA SER A 95 -7.08 -16.00 -20.85
C SER A 95 -6.41 -15.51 -22.14
N ILE A 96 -5.50 -14.53 -22.08
CA ILE A 96 -4.96 -13.83 -23.26
C ILE A 96 -3.42 -13.71 -23.22
N TYR A 97 -2.72 -14.74 -22.75
CA TYR A 97 -1.29 -14.88 -23.01
C TYR A 97 -0.99 -16.32 -23.42
N SER A 98 -1.65 -16.76 -24.50
CA SER A 98 -1.29 -17.97 -25.22
C SER A 98 -0.72 -17.55 -26.57
N TYR A 99 0.59 -17.77 -26.71
CA TYR A 99 1.21 -18.21 -27.96
C TYR A 99 2.65 -18.69 -27.71
N SER A 100 3.24 -18.41 -26.54
CA SER A 100 4.62 -18.82 -26.25
C SER A 100 4.89 -19.38 -24.85
N PHE A 101 4.00 -19.19 -23.85
CA PHE A 101 4.11 -19.84 -22.54
C PHE A 101 2.73 -20.29 -22.08
N ASN A 102 2.64 -21.50 -21.52
CA ASN A 102 1.41 -22.11 -21.02
C ASN A 102 0.97 -21.43 -19.71
N CYS A 103 0.65 -20.13 -19.77
CA CYS A 103 0.46 -19.26 -18.61
C CYS A 103 -0.99 -19.16 -18.12
N ALA A 104 -1.94 -19.82 -18.77
CA ALA A 104 -3.38 -19.59 -18.61
C ALA A 104 -3.96 -19.90 -17.21
N SER A 105 -3.15 -20.41 -16.28
CA SER A 105 -3.55 -20.75 -14.90
C SER A 105 -2.63 -20.16 -13.83
N MET A 106 -1.53 -19.50 -14.22
CA MET A 106 -0.49 -19.10 -13.26
C MET A 106 -0.83 -17.77 -12.56
N PRO A 107 -0.75 -17.69 -11.23
CA PRO A 107 -0.92 -16.44 -10.49
C PRO A 107 0.05 -15.36 -10.96
N LYS A 108 -0.44 -14.12 -10.99
CA LYS A 108 0.25 -12.97 -11.58
C LYS A 108 1.68 -12.75 -11.11
N GLN A 109 1.94 -13.01 -9.83
CA GLN A 109 3.25 -12.81 -9.21
C GLN A 109 4.31 -13.79 -9.73
N TYR A 110 3.92 -14.87 -10.40
CA TYR A 110 4.84 -15.84 -10.98
C TYR A 110 5.00 -15.68 -12.48
N LEU A 111 4.20 -14.81 -13.12
CA LEU A 111 4.36 -14.52 -14.54
C LEU A 111 5.74 -13.91 -14.80
N PRO A 112 6.39 -14.28 -15.91
CA PRO A 112 7.68 -13.71 -16.27
C PRO A 112 7.48 -12.25 -16.71
N LEU A 113 8.27 -11.37 -16.11
CA LEU A 113 8.53 -10.03 -16.59
C LEU A 113 9.99 -10.01 -17.02
N LEU A 114 10.26 -9.73 -18.31
CA LEU A 114 11.62 -9.77 -18.88
C LEU A 114 12.40 -11.07 -18.55
N GLY A 115 11.71 -12.21 -18.58
CA GLY A 115 12.30 -13.53 -18.33
C GLY A 115 12.42 -13.92 -16.85
N GLN A 116 12.04 -13.05 -15.91
CA GLN A 116 12.11 -13.32 -14.47
C GLN A 116 10.71 -13.28 -13.83
N PRO A 117 10.34 -14.23 -12.96
CA PRO A 117 9.10 -14.16 -12.21
C PRO A 117 8.95 -12.83 -11.45
N ILE A 118 7.79 -12.19 -11.56
CA ILE A 118 7.50 -10.89 -10.94
C ILE A 118 7.85 -10.86 -9.43
N ALA A 119 7.57 -11.94 -8.70
CA ALA A 119 7.84 -12.05 -7.28
C ALA A 119 9.34 -11.93 -6.94
N LEU A 120 10.22 -12.42 -7.81
CA LEU A 120 11.67 -12.40 -7.58
C LEU A 120 12.25 -10.99 -7.64
N TYR A 121 11.66 -10.06 -8.40
CA TYR A 121 12.10 -8.65 -8.37
C TYR A 121 11.97 -8.04 -6.97
N SER A 122 10.86 -8.34 -6.28
CA SER A 122 10.66 -7.92 -4.89
C SER A 122 11.65 -8.63 -3.97
N LEU A 123 11.78 -9.96 -4.11
CA LEU A 123 12.73 -10.76 -3.33
C LEU A 123 14.15 -10.17 -3.39
N TYR A 124 14.67 -9.96 -4.59
CA TYR A 124 16.01 -9.44 -4.80
C TYR A 124 16.19 -8.00 -4.31
N THR A 125 15.13 -7.20 -4.33
CA THR A 125 15.20 -5.84 -3.78
C THR A 125 15.42 -5.89 -2.27
N PHE A 126 14.63 -6.67 -1.54
CA PHE A 126 14.79 -6.80 -0.09
C PHE A 126 16.06 -7.56 0.30
N SER A 127 16.45 -8.58 -0.45
CA SER A 127 17.63 -9.38 -0.12
C SER A 127 18.93 -8.59 -0.16
N ARG A 128 18.97 -7.48 -0.91
CA ARG A 128 20.14 -6.60 -1.02
C ARG A 128 20.18 -5.51 0.04
N MET A 129 19.16 -5.40 0.89
CA MET A 129 19.11 -4.39 1.96
C MET A 129 19.82 -4.89 3.21
N ILE A 130 20.67 -4.05 3.80
CA ILE A 130 21.50 -4.43 4.95
C ILE A 130 20.66 -4.58 6.24
N GLU A 131 19.56 -3.85 6.33
CA GLU A 131 18.59 -3.91 7.42
C GLU A 131 17.81 -5.23 7.44
N VAL A 132 17.69 -5.90 6.28
CA VAL A 132 16.88 -7.11 6.13
C VAL A 132 17.65 -8.34 6.62
N LYS A 133 17.14 -8.92 7.71
CA LYS A 133 17.64 -10.16 8.32
C LYS A 133 17.19 -11.38 7.53
N GLU A 134 15.88 -11.44 7.28
CA GLU A 134 15.23 -12.59 6.68
C GLU A 134 14.01 -12.17 5.85
N ILE A 135 13.61 -13.07 4.95
CA ILE A 135 12.40 -12.94 4.16
C ILE A 135 11.54 -14.19 4.39
N VAL A 136 10.37 -13.98 5.00
CA VAL A 136 9.32 -14.98 5.13
C VAL A 136 8.43 -14.89 3.89
N VAL A 137 8.59 -15.85 2.98
CA VAL A 137 7.77 -15.97 1.78
C VAL A 137 6.48 -16.70 2.13
N VAL A 138 5.34 -16.04 1.89
CA VAL A 138 4.02 -16.64 2.09
C VAL A 138 3.50 -17.09 0.72
N CYS A 139 3.67 -18.36 0.38
CA CYS A 139 3.36 -18.90 -0.94
C CYS A 139 2.74 -20.29 -0.87
N ASP A 140 1.96 -20.64 -1.90
CA ASP A 140 1.51 -22.01 -2.09
C ASP A 140 2.74 -22.92 -2.35
N PRO A 141 2.81 -24.13 -1.74
CA PRO A 141 3.94 -25.03 -1.91
C PRO A 141 4.28 -25.34 -3.37
N SER A 142 3.30 -25.35 -4.28
CA SER A 142 3.50 -25.59 -5.71
C SER A 142 4.37 -24.53 -6.42
N TYR A 143 4.58 -23.37 -5.79
CA TYR A 143 5.43 -22.30 -6.32
C TYR A 143 6.68 -22.05 -5.46
N LYS A 144 6.94 -22.90 -4.47
CA LYS A 144 8.07 -22.74 -3.55
C LYS A 144 9.42 -22.80 -4.28
N ASP A 145 9.54 -23.71 -5.25
CA ASP A 145 10.77 -23.96 -6.02
C ASP A 145 11.32 -22.69 -6.69
N ILE A 146 10.43 -21.79 -7.15
CA ILE A 146 10.81 -20.49 -7.73
C ILE A 146 11.71 -19.68 -6.80
N PHE A 147 11.44 -19.72 -5.49
CA PHE A 147 12.21 -18.98 -4.49
C PHE A 147 13.41 -19.79 -3.99
N GLU A 148 13.31 -21.12 -3.94
CA GLU A 148 14.44 -21.98 -3.57
C GLU A 148 15.57 -21.90 -4.58
N GLU A 149 15.27 -21.86 -5.89
CA GLU A 149 16.25 -21.62 -6.95
C GLU A 149 16.93 -20.24 -6.85
N ALA A 150 16.29 -19.28 -6.18
CA ALA A 150 16.86 -17.95 -5.95
C ALA A 150 17.72 -17.89 -4.68
N LYS A 151 17.67 -18.91 -3.81
CA LYS A 151 18.33 -18.92 -2.49
C LYS A 151 19.85 -18.77 -2.60
N ASP A 152 20.47 -19.42 -3.58
CA ASP A 152 21.93 -19.34 -3.79
C ASP A 152 22.40 -17.97 -4.31
N LYS A 153 21.47 -17.12 -4.75
CA LYS A 153 21.76 -15.78 -5.30
C LYS A 153 21.57 -14.66 -4.28
N ILE A 154 21.22 -15.00 -3.04
CA ILE A 154 20.91 -14.05 -1.98
C ILE A 154 21.64 -14.40 -0.68
N ASN A 155 21.82 -13.41 0.19
CA ASN A 155 22.53 -13.50 1.46
C ASN A 155 21.61 -13.19 2.66
N VAL A 156 20.33 -13.53 2.53
CA VAL A 156 19.31 -13.39 3.57
C VAL A 156 18.61 -14.73 3.78
N ASP A 157 18.22 -15.01 5.01
CA ASP A 157 17.52 -16.25 5.32
C ASP A 157 16.13 -16.25 4.67
N LEU A 158 15.81 -17.35 3.99
CA LEU A 158 14.46 -17.58 3.46
C LEU A 158 13.71 -18.57 4.33
N LYS A 159 12.52 -18.14 4.75
CA LYS A 159 11.52 -18.98 5.40
C LYS A 159 10.28 -19.04 4.54
N PHE A 160 9.49 -20.10 4.72
CA PHE A 160 8.27 -20.33 3.96
C PHE A 160 7.10 -20.57 4.90
N THR A 161 5.94 -20.01 4.55
CA THR A 161 4.68 -20.26 5.25
C THR A 161 3.54 -20.40 4.25
N LEU A 162 2.48 -21.08 4.68
CA LEU A 162 1.29 -21.27 3.86
C LEU A 162 0.46 -19.99 3.81
N PRO A 163 -0.14 -19.67 2.65
CA PRO A 163 -1.07 -18.56 2.54
C PRO A 163 -2.39 -18.90 3.23
N GLY A 164 -3.01 -17.88 3.82
CA GLY A 164 -4.34 -18.01 4.38
C GLY A 164 -5.45 -17.75 3.35
N LYS A 165 -6.70 -17.78 3.81
CA LYS A 165 -7.89 -17.57 2.96
C LYS A 165 -7.91 -16.15 2.39
N GLU A 166 -7.55 -15.17 3.22
CA GLU A 166 -7.45 -13.76 2.87
C GLU A 166 -6.02 -13.22 2.99
N ARG A 167 -5.83 -11.97 2.54
CA ARG A 167 -4.54 -11.29 2.65
C ARG A 167 -4.10 -11.16 4.10
N GLN A 168 -5.02 -10.83 5.00
CA GLN A 168 -4.71 -10.66 6.43
C GLN A 168 -4.27 -11.98 7.08
N ASP A 169 -4.91 -13.10 6.74
CA ASP A 169 -4.52 -14.43 7.22
C ASP A 169 -3.12 -14.79 6.74
N SER A 170 -2.79 -14.43 5.50
CA SER A 170 -1.45 -14.64 4.93
C SER A 170 -0.39 -13.79 5.65
N VAL A 171 -0.73 -12.56 6.03
CA VAL A 171 0.15 -11.71 6.87
C VAL A 171 0.33 -12.36 8.25
N TYR A 172 -0.74 -12.88 8.84
CA TYR A 172 -0.67 -13.55 10.13
C TYR A 172 0.21 -14.80 10.09
N SER A 173 0.05 -15.67 9.08
CA SER A 173 0.94 -16.83 8.87
C SER A 173 2.41 -16.40 8.79
N GLY A 174 2.70 -15.37 8.00
CA GLY A 174 4.07 -14.83 7.90
C GLY A 174 4.59 -14.30 9.24
N LEU A 175 3.74 -13.58 9.99
CA LEU A 175 4.07 -13.02 11.30
C LEU A 175 4.40 -14.09 12.35
N GLN A 176 3.81 -15.29 12.27
CA GLN A 176 4.15 -16.39 13.16
C GLN A 176 5.56 -16.95 12.91
N ALA A 177 6.13 -16.74 11.72
CA ALA A 177 7.44 -17.26 11.33
C ALA A 177 8.57 -16.22 11.40
N VAL A 178 8.26 -14.94 11.62
CA VAL A 178 9.29 -13.90 11.74
C VAL A 178 10.13 -14.13 12.99
N ASP A 179 11.42 -13.81 12.91
CA ASP A 179 12.34 -13.88 14.04
C ASP A 179 11.87 -12.97 15.18
N LEU A 180 11.82 -13.53 16.39
CA LEU A 180 11.31 -12.85 17.59
C LEU A 180 12.13 -11.62 17.97
N ASN A 181 13.39 -11.55 17.56
CA ASN A 181 14.30 -10.43 17.82
C ASN A 181 14.24 -9.35 16.72
N SER A 182 13.34 -9.47 15.75
CA SER A 182 13.16 -8.43 14.73
C SER A 182 12.60 -7.16 15.37
N GLU A 183 13.21 -6.01 15.09
CA GLU A 183 12.69 -4.72 15.55
C GLU A 183 11.49 -4.27 14.73
N LEU A 184 11.45 -4.66 13.45
CA LEU A 184 10.40 -4.31 12.50
C LEU A 184 9.98 -5.50 11.65
N VAL A 185 8.71 -5.50 11.29
CA VAL A 185 8.15 -6.35 10.24
C VAL A 185 7.80 -5.48 9.03
N CYS A 186 8.29 -5.87 7.86
CA CYS A 186 8.06 -5.18 6.60
C CYS A 186 7.21 -6.06 5.67
N ILE A 187 5.94 -5.71 5.48
CA ILE A 187 4.97 -6.49 4.70
C ILE A 187 4.92 -5.94 3.28
N HIS A 188 5.15 -6.79 2.28
CA HIS A 188 5.12 -6.40 0.87
C HIS A 188 4.36 -7.39 -0.02
N ASP A 189 3.59 -6.86 -0.97
CA ASP A 189 2.93 -7.70 -1.99
C ASP A 189 3.93 -8.04 -3.10
N SER A 190 4.23 -9.32 -3.33
CA SER A 190 5.23 -9.74 -4.32
C SER A 190 4.87 -9.34 -5.76
N ALA A 191 3.58 -9.12 -6.04
CA ALA A 191 3.06 -8.64 -7.31
C ALA A 191 3.36 -7.14 -7.58
N ARG A 192 4.16 -6.47 -6.75
CA ARG A 192 4.61 -5.08 -6.90
C ARG A 192 6.13 -5.03 -7.07
N PRO A 193 6.66 -5.41 -8.26
CA PRO A 193 8.08 -5.67 -8.48
C PRO A 193 8.97 -4.42 -8.51
N LEU A 194 8.38 -3.23 -8.63
CA LEU A 194 9.09 -1.96 -8.85
C LEU A 194 9.28 -1.14 -7.57
N VAL A 195 9.27 -1.79 -6.41
CA VAL A 195 9.65 -1.15 -5.16
C VAL A 195 11.14 -0.79 -5.21
N ARG A 196 11.50 0.41 -4.73
CA ARG A 196 12.88 0.90 -4.73
C ARG A 196 13.43 0.89 -3.31
N SER A 197 14.67 0.44 -3.11
CA SER A 197 15.33 0.40 -1.79
C SER A 197 15.23 1.72 -1.04
N GLY A 198 15.54 2.85 -1.69
CA GLY A 198 15.46 4.17 -1.07
C GLY A 198 14.04 4.63 -0.69
N ASP A 199 12.97 4.02 -1.20
CA ASP A 199 11.62 4.22 -0.66
C ASP A 199 11.36 3.28 0.53
N VAL A 200 11.91 2.06 0.51
CA VAL A 200 11.85 1.11 1.64
C VAL A 200 12.59 1.65 2.86
N GLU A 201 13.82 2.14 2.70
CA GLU A 201 14.64 2.74 3.77
C GLU A 201 13.89 3.84 4.51
N LYS A 202 13.18 4.71 3.78
CA LYS A 202 12.39 5.79 4.39
C LYS A 202 11.22 5.26 5.21
N VAL A 203 10.48 4.29 4.69
CA VAL A 203 9.35 3.70 5.45
C VAL A 203 9.82 2.86 6.63
N LEU A 204 11.01 2.23 6.54
CA LEU A 204 11.65 1.56 7.66
C LEU A 204 12.02 2.56 8.76
N LYS A 205 12.69 3.66 8.40
CA LYS A 205 13.06 4.72 9.35
C LYS A 205 11.84 5.30 10.07
N ASP A 206 10.80 5.62 9.32
CA ASP A 206 9.55 6.14 9.86
C ASP A 206 8.83 5.11 10.75
N GLY A 207 8.80 3.84 10.34
CA GLY A 207 8.24 2.74 11.12
C GLY A 207 9.01 2.48 12.42
N TRP A 208 10.33 2.64 12.40
CA TRP A 208 11.18 2.54 13.58
C TRP A 208 10.88 3.65 14.60
N LEU A 209 10.82 4.90 14.12
CA LEU A 209 10.55 6.09 14.93
C LEU A 209 9.14 6.10 15.53
N ILE A 210 8.12 5.82 14.71
CA ILE A 210 6.71 5.98 15.10
C ILE A 210 6.08 4.68 15.60
N GLY A 211 6.59 3.54 15.16
CA GLY A 211 6.04 2.21 15.43
C GLY A 211 5.29 1.60 14.25
N ALA A 212 4.73 2.41 13.34
CA ALA A 212 4.14 1.93 12.09
C ALA A 212 4.13 3.02 11.00
N ALA A 213 4.45 2.63 9.78
CA ALA A 213 4.49 3.51 8.61
C ALA A 213 4.15 2.73 7.34
N VAL A 214 3.65 3.43 6.32
CA VAL A 214 3.33 2.82 5.03
C VAL A 214 3.62 3.77 3.88
N LEU A 215 4.02 3.21 2.73
CA LEU A 215 4.11 4.00 1.51
C LEU A 215 2.72 4.39 1.01
N GLY A 216 2.58 5.63 0.53
CA GLY A 216 1.35 6.13 -0.05
C GLY A 216 1.59 7.02 -1.26
N VAL A 217 0.56 7.20 -2.07
CA VAL A 217 0.55 8.22 -3.14
C VAL A 217 -0.70 9.08 -3.03
N PRO A 218 -0.62 10.41 -3.28
CA PRO A 218 -1.81 11.24 -3.26
C PRO A 218 -2.83 10.78 -4.31
N VAL A 219 -4.10 10.75 -3.94
CA VAL A 219 -5.16 10.33 -4.87
C VAL A 219 -5.31 11.35 -6.00
N LYS A 220 -5.24 10.87 -7.24
CA LYS A 220 -5.45 11.70 -8.45
C LYS A 220 -6.90 11.70 -8.92
N ALA A 221 -7.55 10.54 -8.82
CA ALA A 221 -8.94 10.36 -9.23
C ALA A 221 -9.91 11.17 -8.36
N THR A 222 -11.03 11.58 -8.92
CA THR A 222 -12.15 12.12 -8.13
C THR A 222 -12.85 10.96 -7.43
N ILE A 223 -12.90 10.98 -6.10
CA ILE A 223 -13.57 9.94 -5.31
C ILE A 223 -14.95 10.43 -4.89
N LYS A 224 -15.95 9.59 -5.14
CA LYS A 224 -17.34 9.80 -4.71
C LYS A 224 -17.64 8.85 -3.56
N GLU A 225 -18.33 9.35 -2.55
CA GLU A 225 -19.02 8.52 -1.57
C GLU A 225 -20.41 8.21 -2.15
N ALA A 226 -20.79 6.93 -2.11
CA ALA A 226 -22.11 6.47 -2.55
C ALA A 226 -22.88 5.87 -1.38
N ASN A 227 -24.20 5.93 -1.43
CA ASN A 227 -25.08 5.24 -0.48
C ASN A 227 -25.27 3.76 -0.88
N SER A 228 -26.06 3.01 -0.10
CA SER A 228 -26.39 1.60 -0.35
C SER A 228 -26.99 1.35 -1.74
N ASP A 229 -27.69 2.32 -2.29
CA ASP A 229 -28.37 2.24 -3.58
C ASP A 229 -27.47 2.72 -4.73
N SER A 230 -26.16 2.89 -4.49
CA SER A 230 -25.14 3.35 -5.45
C SER A 230 -25.35 4.76 -5.99
N TYR A 231 -26.16 5.59 -5.35
CA TYR A 231 -26.28 7.02 -5.68
C TYR A 231 -25.16 7.82 -5.02
N VAL A 232 -24.66 8.83 -5.75
CA VAL A 232 -23.60 9.72 -5.26
C VAL A 232 -24.13 10.59 -4.12
N VAL A 233 -23.54 10.45 -2.93
CA VAL A 233 -23.84 11.26 -1.74
C VAL A 233 -22.99 12.52 -1.74
N LYS A 234 -21.67 12.39 -1.92
CA LYS A 234 -20.75 13.52 -1.94
C LYS A 234 -19.46 13.23 -2.69
N THR A 235 -18.75 14.29 -3.06
CA THR A 235 -17.38 14.20 -3.59
C THR A 235 -16.40 14.41 -2.44
N LEU A 236 -15.50 13.45 -2.22
CA LEU A 236 -14.49 13.57 -1.18
C LEU A 236 -13.39 14.56 -1.59
N ASN A 237 -12.85 15.31 -0.62
CA ASN A 237 -11.74 16.21 -0.86
C ASN A 237 -10.45 15.41 -1.12
N ARG A 238 -10.13 15.15 -2.40
CA ARG A 238 -8.94 14.36 -2.79
C ARG A 238 -7.61 14.86 -2.22
N LYS A 239 -7.51 16.14 -1.80
CA LYS A 239 -6.29 16.70 -1.19
C LYS A 239 -5.92 16.04 0.13
N THR A 240 -6.90 15.41 0.80
CA THR A 240 -6.70 14.70 2.07
C THR A 240 -6.65 13.18 1.90
N LEU A 241 -6.77 12.68 0.66
CA LEU A 241 -6.84 11.24 0.38
C LEU A 241 -5.53 10.74 -0.20
N TRP A 242 -5.13 9.58 0.29
CA TRP A 242 -3.94 8.88 -0.15
C TRP A 242 -4.27 7.42 -0.45
N GLU A 243 -3.70 6.90 -1.53
CA GLU A 243 -3.76 5.49 -1.87
C GLU A 243 -2.59 4.79 -1.19
N MET A 244 -2.91 3.88 -0.28
CA MET A 244 -1.92 3.09 0.43
C MET A 244 -1.27 2.07 -0.52
N GLN A 245 0.05 1.93 -0.39
CA GLN A 245 0.88 1.00 -1.16
C GLN A 245 1.59 0.03 -0.21
N THR A 246 2.51 -0.76 -0.75
CA THR A 246 3.46 -1.57 0.04
C THR A 246 4.88 -1.17 -0.36
N PRO A 247 5.86 -1.26 0.56
CA PRO A 247 5.79 -1.94 1.85
C PRO A 247 5.02 -1.21 2.95
N GLN A 248 4.51 -1.99 3.89
CA GLN A 248 3.91 -1.51 5.15
C GLN A 248 4.81 -2.02 6.29
N VAL A 249 5.28 -1.10 7.13
CA VAL A 249 6.26 -1.37 8.19
C VAL A 249 5.59 -1.17 9.52
N ILE A 250 5.79 -2.10 10.44
CA ILE A 250 5.20 -2.06 11.77
C ILE A 250 6.07 -2.81 12.78
N LYS A 251 6.12 -2.33 14.02
CA LYS A 251 6.74 -3.07 15.13
C LYS A 251 6.00 -4.40 15.35
N PRO A 252 6.70 -5.54 15.47
CA PRO A 252 6.06 -6.85 15.57
C PRO A 252 5.02 -6.92 16.69
N GLU A 253 5.32 -6.36 17.87
CA GLU A 253 4.42 -6.37 19.02
C GLU A 253 3.14 -5.56 18.78
N LEU A 254 3.22 -4.47 18.04
CA LEU A 254 2.04 -3.68 17.68
C LEU A 254 1.15 -4.46 16.71
N LEU A 255 1.76 -5.16 15.75
CA LEU A 255 1.04 -5.99 14.80
C LEU A 255 0.37 -7.19 15.48
N ARG A 256 1.07 -7.88 16.39
CA ARG A 256 0.52 -9.00 17.18
C ARG A 256 -0.70 -8.57 17.99
N LYS A 257 -0.60 -7.45 18.74
CA LYS A 257 -1.73 -6.85 19.46
C LYS A 257 -2.91 -6.53 18.53
N GLY A 258 -2.62 -6.04 17.33
CA GLY A 258 -3.65 -5.80 16.31
C GLY A 258 -4.43 -7.06 15.93
N PHE A 259 -3.73 -8.17 15.67
CA PHE A 259 -4.37 -9.46 15.37
C PHE A 259 -5.12 -10.05 16.57
N GLU A 260 -4.60 -9.92 17.79
CA GLU A 260 -5.30 -10.35 19.01
C GLU A 260 -6.64 -9.63 19.19
N LEU A 261 -6.70 -8.33 18.89
CA LEU A 261 -7.94 -7.57 18.93
C LEU A 261 -8.93 -8.11 17.89
N VAL A 262 -8.50 -8.33 16.65
CA VAL A 262 -9.39 -8.88 15.60
C VAL A 262 -9.95 -10.24 16.02
N HIS A 263 -9.11 -11.18 16.47
CA HIS A 263 -9.58 -12.51 16.90
C HIS A 263 -10.46 -12.51 18.15
N ARG A 264 -10.44 -11.45 18.97
CA ARG A 264 -11.32 -11.33 20.14
C ARG A 264 -12.74 -10.90 19.75
N TYR A 265 -12.89 -10.19 18.64
CA TYR A 265 -14.16 -9.56 18.23
C TYR A 265 -14.85 -10.25 17.05
N PHE A 266 -14.28 -11.33 16.51
CA PHE A 266 -14.84 -12.18 15.47
C PHE A 266 -14.80 -13.65 15.91
#